data_AF-A0AAD6RB63-F1
#
_entry.id   AF-A0AAD6RB63-F1
#
_cell.length_a   1.000
_cell.length_b   1.000
_cell.length_c   1.000
_cell.angle_alpha   90.00
_cell.angle_beta   90.00
_cell.angle_gamma   90.00
#
_symmetry.space_group_name_H-M   'P 1'
#
loop_
_entity.id
_entity.type
_entity.pdbx_description
1 polymer ?
#
loop_
_entity_poly.entity_id
_entity_poly.type
_entity_poly.pdbx_seq_one_letter_code
_entity_poly.pdbx_strand_id
1 'polypeptide(L)'
;MCNPVRFDGKDFLEKLEGKKIMFIGDSVSLNHYESLLCLLHAAVPDARITTQTSNSTNTVTFEDHGVSISVFQTHYLVDIEQEQIGRVLKLESIKDGNTWKDMDVLVFNTWLWWYRRGPKQPWDYVQEGQSILKDMDRMVAFQKGLTTWAKWVDSDVDTSKTTVIFQGISPFHYQ
;
A
#
# COMPACT_ATOMS: atom_id res chain seq x y z
N MET A 1 -30.01 -1.27 9.06
CA MET A 1 -28.94 -1.63 8.10
C MET A 1 -29.03 -0.68 6.93
N CYS A 2 -27.92 -0.05 6.54
CA CYS A 2 -27.86 0.81 5.36
C CYS A 2 -27.57 -0.06 4.14
N ASN A 3 -28.25 0.19 3.02
CA ASN A 3 -27.91 -0.46 1.75
C ASN A 3 -26.71 0.27 1.14
N PRO A 4 -25.66 -0.44 0.70
CA PRO A 4 -24.57 0.20 -0.03
C PRO A 4 -25.13 0.83 -1.30
N VAL A 5 -24.67 2.03 -1.61
CA VAL A 5 -25.00 2.70 -2.87
C VAL A 5 -24.40 1.86 -4.01
N ARG A 6 -25.16 1.70 -5.10
CA ARG A 6 -24.67 1.00 -6.28
C ARG A 6 -23.46 1.74 -6.85
N PHE A 7 -22.40 1.01 -7.15
CA PHE A 7 -21.22 1.59 -7.77
C PHE A 7 -21.55 2.06 -9.19
N ASP A 8 -21.16 3.31 -9.49
CA ASP A 8 -21.19 3.91 -10.82
C ASP A 8 -19.76 4.36 -11.15
N GLY A 9 -19.13 3.67 -12.11
CA GLY A 9 -17.74 3.94 -12.47
C GLY A 9 -17.53 5.27 -13.19
N LYS A 10 -18.54 5.79 -13.89
CA LYS A 10 -18.45 7.09 -14.57
C LYS A 10 -18.52 8.22 -13.56
N ASP A 11 -19.50 8.17 -12.65
CA ASP A 11 -19.61 9.11 -11.54
C ASP A 11 -18.36 9.07 -10.63
N PHE A 12 -17.78 7.89 -10.42
CA PHE A 12 -16.51 7.75 -9.70
C PHE A 12 -15.37 8.52 -10.38
N LEU A 13 -15.18 8.37 -11.70
CA LEU A 13 -14.14 9.07 -12.45
C LEU A 13 -14.38 10.58 -12.51
N GLU A 14 -15.62 11.02 -12.67
CA GLU A 14 -16.00 12.44 -12.65
C GLU A 14 -15.71 13.09 -11.29
N LYS A 15 -16.01 12.41 -10.19
CA LYS A 15 -15.72 12.89 -8.84
C LYS A 15 -14.23 12.96 -8.52
N LEU A 16 -13.43 12.14 -9.20
CA LEU A 16 -11.99 12.07 -9.02
C LEU A 16 -11.21 12.74 -10.16
N GLU A 17 -11.85 13.63 -10.92
CA GLU A 17 -11.20 14.32 -12.02
C GLU A 17 -9.85 14.96 -11.59
N GLY A 18 -8.78 14.62 -12.32
CA GLY A 18 -7.42 15.06 -12.05
C GLY A 18 -6.75 14.46 -10.80
N LYS A 19 -7.38 13.50 -10.11
CA LYS A 19 -6.89 12.92 -8.85
C LYS A 19 -5.98 11.70 -9.06
N LYS A 20 -5.12 11.48 -8.08
CA LYS A 20 -4.20 10.33 -8.02
C LYS A 20 -4.52 9.42 -6.85
N ILE A 21 -4.76 8.15 -7.16
CA ILE A 21 -5.01 7.07 -6.20
C ILE A 21 -3.80 6.15 -6.20
N MET A 22 -3.33 5.73 -5.03
CA MET A 22 -2.30 4.70 -4.92
C MET A 22 -2.70 3.62 -3.92
N PHE A 23 -2.56 2.37 -4.33
CA PHE A 23 -2.62 1.19 -3.49
C PHE A 23 -1.20 0.81 -3.04
N ILE A 24 -0.98 0.69 -1.73
CA ILE A 24 0.35 0.45 -1.15
C ILE A 24 0.29 -0.77 -0.25
N GLY A 25 1.00 -1.83 -0.59
CA GLY A 25 0.99 -3.01 0.25
C GLY A 25 1.44 -4.29 -0.43
N ASP A 26 0.99 -5.42 0.12
CA ASP A 26 1.26 -6.74 -0.42
C ASP A 26 0.34 -7.10 -1.60
N SER A 27 0.29 -8.38 -1.98
CA SER A 27 -0.55 -8.87 -3.08
C SER A 27 -2.03 -8.54 -2.95
N VAL A 28 -2.55 -8.29 -1.74
CA VAL A 28 -3.96 -7.88 -1.59
C VAL A 28 -4.18 -6.47 -2.14
N SER A 29 -3.20 -5.57 -2.00
CA SER A 29 -3.25 -4.24 -2.63
C SER A 29 -3.26 -4.34 -4.15
N LEU A 30 -2.47 -5.26 -4.72
CA LEU A 30 -2.49 -5.54 -6.17
C LEU A 30 -3.86 -6.04 -6.62
N ASN A 31 -4.48 -6.97 -5.89
CA ASN A 31 -5.80 -7.49 -6.21
C ASN A 31 -6.86 -6.37 -6.20
N HIS A 32 -6.84 -5.47 -5.22
CA HIS A 32 -7.79 -4.35 -5.15
C HIS A 32 -7.56 -3.33 -6.26
N TYR A 33 -6.31 -3.03 -6.58
CA TYR A 33 -5.93 -2.21 -7.72
C TYR A 33 -6.49 -2.79 -9.03
N GLU A 34 -6.23 -4.08 -9.32
CA GLU A 34 -6.73 -4.75 -10.52
C GLU A 34 -8.27 -4.81 -10.56
N SER A 35 -8.89 -5.07 -9.41
CA SER A 35 -10.36 -5.11 -9.29
C SER A 35 -10.98 -3.76 -9.62
N LEU A 36 -10.43 -2.65 -9.10
CA LEU A 36 -10.93 -1.32 -9.40
C LEU A 36 -10.77 -0.99 -10.88
N LEU A 37 -9.60 -1.29 -11.46
CA LEU A 37 -9.38 -1.10 -12.90
C LEU A 37 -10.39 -1.87 -13.76
N CYS A 38 -10.68 -3.12 -13.41
CA CYS A 38 -11.69 -3.90 -14.14
C CYS A 38 -13.09 -3.28 -14.04
N LEU A 39 -13.49 -2.79 -12.86
CA LEU A 39 -14.78 -2.13 -12.67
C LEU A 39 -14.89 -0.85 -13.51
N LEU A 40 -13.82 -0.06 -13.58
CA LEU A 40 -13.77 1.17 -14.35
C LEU A 40 -13.75 0.89 -15.85
N HIS A 41 -12.93 -0.07 -16.30
CA HIS A 41 -12.91 -0.50 -17.69
C HIS A 41 -14.28 -1.02 -18.17
N ALA A 42 -15.02 -1.74 -17.30
CA ALA A 42 -16.38 -2.17 -17.62
C ALA A 42 -17.39 -1.01 -17.70
N ALA A 43 -17.19 0.05 -16.91
CA ALA A 43 -18.06 1.22 -16.89
C ALA A 43 -17.79 2.19 -18.06
N VAL A 44 -16.53 2.30 -18.50
CA VAL A 44 -16.08 3.18 -19.58
C VAL A 44 -15.18 2.43 -20.59
N PRO A 45 -15.73 1.48 -21.37
CA PRO A 45 -14.94 0.57 -22.21
C PRO A 45 -14.16 1.27 -23.34
N ASP A 46 -14.61 2.45 -23.76
CA ASP A 46 -14.00 3.23 -24.83
C ASP A 46 -13.06 4.34 -24.31
N ALA A 47 -12.82 4.41 -22.99
CA ALA A 47 -11.96 5.41 -22.39
C ALA A 47 -10.52 5.29 -22.90
N ARG A 48 -9.86 6.44 -23.11
CA ARG A 48 -8.43 6.45 -23.43
C ARG A 48 -7.61 6.18 -22.18
N ILE A 49 -6.81 5.12 -22.21
CA ILE A 49 -6.03 4.65 -21.07
C ILE A 49 -4.55 4.60 -21.43
N THR A 50 -3.69 5.10 -20.54
CA THR A 50 -2.24 4.88 -20.60
C THR A 50 -1.75 4.09 -19.41
N THR A 51 -0.72 3.26 -19.63
CA THR A 51 -0.09 2.45 -18.58
C THR A 51 1.40 2.76 -18.53
N GLN A 52 1.91 3.01 -17.33
CA GLN A 52 3.32 3.31 -17.10
C GLN A 52 3.83 2.53 -15.89
N THR A 53 5.06 2.03 -16.00
CA THR A 53 5.78 1.39 -14.90
C THR A 53 7.05 2.18 -14.61
N SER A 54 7.20 2.66 -13.38
CA SER A 54 8.37 3.43 -12.93
C SER A 54 8.64 3.14 -11.45
N ASN A 55 9.91 2.90 -11.08
CA ASN A 55 10.35 2.72 -9.69
C ASN A 55 9.42 1.80 -8.86
N SER A 56 9.16 0.58 -9.36
CA SER A 56 8.27 -0.41 -8.74
C SER A 56 6.80 0.01 -8.58
N THR A 57 6.40 1.11 -9.23
CA THR A 57 5.03 1.60 -9.29
C THR A 57 4.44 1.30 -10.66
N ASN A 58 3.29 0.64 -10.69
CA ASN A 58 2.49 0.51 -11.92
C ASN A 58 1.34 1.51 -11.85
N THR A 59 1.19 2.35 -12.87
CA THR A 59 0.17 3.40 -12.95
C THR A 59 -0.67 3.21 -14.20
N VAL A 60 -1.98 3.33 -14.06
CA VAL A 60 -2.95 3.39 -15.14
C VAL A 60 -3.67 4.73 -15.06
N THR A 61 -3.70 5.47 -16.16
CA THR A 61 -4.35 6.79 -16.25
C THR A 61 -5.54 6.74 -17.20
N PHE A 62 -6.71 7.17 -16.73
CA PHE A 62 -7.90 7.43 -17.54
C PHE A 62 -7.81 8.86 -18.06
N GLU A 63 -7.29 9.01 -19.28
CA GLU A 63 -6.88 10.31 -19.87
C GLU A 63 -8.03 11.31 -19.97
N ASP A 64 -9.23 10.83 -20.26
CA ASP A 64 -10.42 11.68 -20.42
C ASP A 64 -10.85 12.35 -19.11
N HIS A 65 -10.39 11.83 -17.97
CA HIS A 65 -10.67 12.37 -16.63
C HIS A 65 -9.40 12.84 -15.90
N GLY A 66 -8.21 12.60 -16.46
CA GLY A 66 -6.94 12.84 -15.77
C GLY A 66 -6.77 12.05 -14.47
N VAL A 67 -7.53 10.95 -14.28
CA VAL A 67 -7.48 10.12 -13.06
C VAL A 67 -6.35 9.11 -13.21
N SER A 68 -5.41 9.09 -12.27
CA SER A 68 -4.35 8.08 -12.22
C SER A 68 -4.55 7.13 -11.04
N ILE A 69 -4.46 5.84 -11.31
CA ILE A 69 -4.57 4.77 -10.31
C ILE A 69 -3.27 3.99 -10.34
N SER A 70 -2.62 3.87 -9.19
CA SER A 70 -1.28 3.29 -9.07
C SER A 70 -1.26 2.16 -8.04
N VAL A 71 -0.30 1.25 -8.18
CA VAL A 71 0.04 0.27 -7.15
C VAL A 71 1.54 0.30 -6.86
N PHE A 72 1.89 0.35 -5.58
CA PHE A 72 3.25 0.27 -5.06
C PHE A 72 3.36 -0.95 -4.13
N GLN A 73 4.22 -1.91 -4.47
CA GLN A 73 4.34 -3.12 -3.67
C GLN A 73 5.34 -2.95 -2.53
N THR A 74 4.84 -3.07 -1.30
CA THR A 74 5.66 -3.18 -0.09
C THR A 74 4.98 -4.10 0.91
N HIS A 75 5.69 -5.15 1.33
CA HIS A 75 5.08 -6.19 2.16
C HIS A 75 4.87 -5.75 3.62
N TYR A 76 5.70 -4.83 4.11
CA TYR A 76 5.81 -4.50 5.53
C TYR A 76 5.60 -3.01 5.83
N LEU A 77 5.48 -2.16 4.79
CA LEU A 77 5.49 -0.68 4.84
C LEU A 77 6.82 -0.08 5.33
N VAL A 78 7.46 -0.73 6.30
CA VAL A 78 8.80 -0.40 6.79
C VAL A 78 9.89 -1.11 5.99
N ASP A 79 11.11 -0.59 6.11
CA ASP A 79 12.22 -1.00 5.26
C ASP A 79 12.85 -2.35 5.68
N ILE A 80 13.30 -3.12 4.68
CA ILE A 80 14.25 -4.21 4.87
C ILE A 80 15.51 -3.83 4.10
N GLU A 81 16.64 -3.75 4.80
CA GLU A 81 17.90 -3.29 4.21
C GLU A 81 18.98 -4.36 4.28
N GLN A 82 19.81 -4.42 3.23
CA GLN A 82 21.01 -5.25 3.24
C GLN A 82 22.13 -4.50 3.97
N GLU A 83 22.49 -5.00 5.14
CA GLU A 83 23.61 -4.53 5.96
C GLU A 83 24.77 -5.54 5.92
N GLN A 84 25.92 -5.17 6.48
CA GLN A 84 27.09 -6.06 6.61
C GLN A 84 26.77 -7.35 7.39
N ILE A 85 25.84 -7.27 8.34
CA ILE A 85 25.42 -8.41 9.17
C ILE A 85 24.38 -9.30 8.49
N GLY A 86 23.79 -8.87 7.37
CA GLY A 86 22.68 -9.55 6.69
C GLY A 86 21.52 -8.61 6.40
N ARG A 87 20.35 -9.17 6.08
CA ARG A 87 19.12 -8.40 5.84
C ARG A 87 18.50 -7.99 7.16
N VAL A 88 18.19 -6.72 7.34
CA VAL A 88 17.69 -6.14 8.60
C VAL A 88 16.33 -5.51 8.38
N LEU A 89 15.31 -5.98 9.10
CA LEU A 89 14.00 -5.33 9.16
C LEU A 89 14.11 -4.09 10.06
N LYS A 90 13.99 -2.90 9.50
CA LYS A 90 14.10 -1.62 10.20
C LYS A 90 12.72 -1.11 10.57
N LEU A 91 12.26 -1.41 11.80
CA LEU A 91 10.89 -1.13 12.24
C LEU A 91 10.53 0.36 12.34
N GLU A 92 11.53 1.24 12.35
CA GLU A 92 11.38 2.70 12.52
C GLU A 92 11.79 3.49 11.26
N SER A 93 11.80 2.84 10.09
CA SER A 93 12.21 3.43 8.82
C SER A 93 11.17 3.19 7.72
N ILE A 94 10.84 4.25 6.97
CA ILE A 94 9.95 4.24 5.80
C ILE A 94 10.58 5.13 4.71
N LYS A 95 11.56 4.60 3.97
CA LYS A 95 12.25 5.34 2.90
C LYS A 95 11.34 5.63 1.71
N ASP A 96 10.43 4.71 1.42
CA ASP A 96 9.51 4.80 0.29
C ASP A 96 8.39 5.84 0.48
N GLY A 97 8.23 6.40 1.68
CA GLY A 97 7.17 7.37 1.99
C GLY A 97 7.15 8.59 1.07
N ASN A 98 8.32 9.02 0.59
CA ASN A 98 8.42 10.13 -0.37
C ASN A 98 7.70 9.85 -1.70
N THR A 99 7.54 8.59 -2.09
CA THR A 99 6.81 8.18 -3.29
C THR A 99 5.29 8.29 -3.09
N TRP A 100 4.81 8.18 -1.85
CA TRP A 100 3.39 8.07 -1.54
C TRP A 100 2.74 9.42 -1.22
N LYS A 101 3.48 10.35 -0.62
CA LYS A 101 2.92 11.57 -0.01
C LYS A 101 2.15 12.51 -0.95
N ASP A 102 2.42 12.46 -2.26
CA ASP A 102 1.81 13.36 -3.25
C ASP A 102 0.55 12.77 -3.94
N MET A 103 -0.13 11.83 -3.28
CA MET A 103 -1.38 11.21 -3.74
C MET A 103 -2.60 11.84 -3.08
N ASP A 104 -3.72 11.92 -3.80
CA ASP A 104 -4.99 12.40 -3.24
C ASP A 104 -5.71 11.31 -2.43
N VAL A 105 -5.50 10.04 -2.79
CA VAL A 105 -6.04 8.88 -2.07
C VAL A 105 -4.95 7.83 -1.89
N LEU A 106 -4.70 7.47 -0.64
CA LEU A 106 -3.77 6.41 -0.26
C LEU A 106 -4.52 5.23 0.35
N VAL A 107 -4.36 4.05 -0.23
CA VAL A 107 -4.98 2.80 0.25
C VAL A 107 -3.89 1.83 0.68
N PHE A 108 -3.64 1.73 1.97
CA PHE A 108 -2.62 0.88 2.55
C PHE A 108 -3.15 -0.50 2.92
N ASN A 109 -2.30 -1.52 2.80
CA ASN A 109 -2.51 -2.82 3.41
C ASN A 109 -1.18 -3.48 3.78
N THR A 110 -1.13 -4.15 4.92
CA THR A 110 -0.04 -5.05 5.25
C THR A 110 -0.48 -6.08 6.30
N TRP A 111 -0.24 -7.36 6.04
CA TRP A 111 -0.36 -8.43 7.05
C TRP A 111 0.21 -9.78 6.58
N LEU A 112 -0.08 -10.16 5.34
CA LEU A 112 0.14 -11.51 4.78
C LEU A 112 1.58 -12.03 4.91
N TRP A 113 2.54 -11.11 5.06
CA TRP A 113 3.95 -11.44 5.08
C TRP A 113 4.58 -11.40 6.49
N TRP A 114 3.88 -10.83 7.48
CA TRP A 114 4.41 -10.67 8.84
C TRP A 114 4.58 -11.99 9.58
N TYR A 115 3.71 -12.98 9.38
CA TYR A 115 3.82 -14.25 10.10
C TYR A 115 4.89 -15.21 9.56
N ARG A 116 5.61 -14.86 8.48
CA ARG A 116 6.62 -15.73 7.87
C ARG A 116 7.79 -16.00 8.83
N ARG A 117 8.22 -17.26 8.85
CA ARG A 117 9.33 -17.77 9.67
C ARG A 117 10.20 -18.73 8.87
N GLY A 118 11.41 -18.99 9.38
CA GLY A 118 12.34 -19.94 8.78
C GLY A 118 12.79 -19.50 7.38
N PRO A 119 12.91 -20.41 6.40
CA PRO A 119 13.41 -20.08 5.05
C PRO A 119 12.57 -19.03 4.30
N LYS A 120 11.30 -18.83 4.68
CA LYS A 120 10.41 -17.85 4.05
C LYS A 120 10.51 -16.43 4.64
N GLN A 121 11.32 -16.26 5.69
CA GLN A 121 11.53 -14.97 6.33
C GLN A 121 12.47 -14.09 5.48
N PRO A 122 12.05 -12.85 5.14
CA PRO A 122 12.85 -11.99 4.27
C PRO A 122 13.96 -11.21 4.98
N TRP A 123 14.04 -11.27 6.31
CA TRP A 123 15.10 -10.64 7.11
C TRP A 123 15.87 -11.67 7.94
N ASP A 124 17.10 -11.34 8.31
CA ASP A 124 17.98 -12.14 9.16
C ASP A 124 18.07 -11.59 10.59
N TYR A 125 17.75 -10.30 10.76
CA TYR A 125 17.73 -9.54 12.02
C TYR A 125 16.59 -8.51 12.01
N VAL A 126 16.21 -8.04 13.20
CA VAL A 126 15.23 -6.97 13.41
C VAL A 126 15.91 -5.84 14.17
N GLN A 127 15.79 -4.61 13.66
CA GLN A 127 16.28 -3.42 14.33
C GLN A 127 15.13 -2.68 15.04
N GLU A 128 15.36 -2.37 16.31
CA GLU A 128 14.49 -1.54 17.16
C GLU A 128 15.34 -0.47 17.83
N GLY A 129 15.17 0.79 17.43
CA GLY A 129 16.07 1.88 17.82
C GLY A 129 17.53 1.53 17.48
N GLN A 130 18.36 1.48 18.51
CA GLN A 130 19.78 1.13 18.41
C GLN A 130 20.07 -0.37 18.60
N SER A 131 19.06 -1.16 18.97
CA SER A 131 19.22 -2.59 19.25
C SER A 131 19.03 -3.43 18.00
N ILE A 132 19.91 -4.41 17.81
CA ILE A 132 19.79 -5.44 16.76
C ILE A 132 19.43 -6.78 17.43
N LEU A 133 18.27 -7.30 17.09
CA LEU A 133 17.74 -8.55 17.60
C LEU A 133 17.83 -9.63 16.52
N LYS A 134 18.10 -10.87 16.91
CA LYS A 134 18.12 -11.99 15.96
C LYS A 134 16.73 -12.27 15.39
N ASP A 135 15.71 -12.16 16.24
CA ASP A 135 14.32 -12.26 15.85
C ASP A 135 13.44 -11.53 16.88
N MET A 136 12.17 -11.30 16.55
CA MET A 136 11.18 -10.64 17.42
C MET A 136 9.81 -11.31 17.29
N ASP A 137 8.96 -11.26 18.32
CA ASP A 137 7.56 -11.66 18.15
C ASP A 137 6.89 -10.92 16.96
N ARG A 138 6.12 -11.64 16.14
CA ARG A 138 5.55 -11.07 14.89
C ARG A 138 4.47 -10.04 15.15
N MET A 139 3.68 -10.19 16.22
CA MET A 139 2.68 -9.20 16.58
C MET A 139 3.34 -7.94 17.14
N VAL A 140 4.41 -8.10 17.92
CA VAL A 140 5.21 -6.96 18.40
C VAL A 140 5.86 -6.22 17.24
N ALA A 141 6.48 -6.94 16.30
CA ALA A 141 7.09 -6.35 15.11
C ALA A 141 6.04 -5.62 14.24
N PHE A 142 4.88 -6.26 14.00
CA PHE A 142 3.76 -5.68 13.26
C PHE A 142 3.25 -4.40 13.92
N GLN A 143 3.00 -4.43 15.24
CA GLN A 143 2.53 -3.28 16.00
C GLN A 143 3.52 -2.11 15.89
N LYS A 144 4.83 -2.37 16.00
CA LYS A 144 5.87 -1.35 15.88
C LYS A 144 5.94 -0.76 14.48
N GLY A 145 5.98 -1.61 13.45
CA GLY A 145 5.97 -1.14 12.06
C GLY A 145 4.73 -0.31 11.73
N LEU A 146 3.54 -0.75 12.19
CA LEU A 146 2.30 -0.01 12.00
C LEU A 146 2.29 1.31 12.78
N THR A 147 2.91 1.35 13.97
CA THR A 147 3.07 2.59 14.75
C THR A 147 3.98 3.58 14.00
N THR A 148 5.06 3.10 13.39
CA THR A 148 5.94 3.92 12.54
C THR A 148 5.19 4.46 11.33
N TRP A 149 4.41 3.62 10.65
CA TRP A 149 3.55 4.04 9.54
C TRP A 149 2.53 5.10 9.97
N ALA A 150 1.85 4.92 11.09
CA ALA A 150 0.88 5.88 11.60
C ALA A 150 1.55 7.25 11.88
N LYS A 151 2.72 7.23 12.53
CA LYS A 151 3.50 8.45 12.75
C LYS A 151 3.89 9.14 11.44
N TRP A 152 4.32 8.38 10.44
CA TRP A 152 4.66 8.91 9.12
C TRP A 152 3.44 9.55 8.44
N VAL A 153 2.26 8.93 8.54
CA VAL A 153 1.01 9.55 8.04
C VAL A 153 0.75 10.88 8.75
N ASP A 154 0.87 10.92 10.08
CA ASP A 154 0.63 12.13 10.87
C ASP A 154 1.64 13.26 10.59
N SER A 155 2.88 12.93 10.23
CA SER A 155 3.95 13.92 10.02
C SER A 155 4.13 14.36 8.57
N ASP A 156 3.98 13.45 7.61
CA ASP A 156 4.39 13.65 6.22
C ASP A 156 3.22 13.77 5.24
N VAL A 157 2.00 13.38 5.63
CA VAL A 157 0.81 13.45 4.77
C VAL A 157 -0.09 14.60 5.20
N ASP A 158 -0.40 15.51 4.26
CA ASP A 158 -1.42 16.54 4.46
C ASP A 158 -2.82 15.92 4.37
N THR A 159 -3.32 15.40 5.49
CA THR A 159 -4.63 14.75 5.58
C THR A 159 -5.82 15.69 5.38
N SER A 160 -5.58 17.01 5.24
CA SER A 160 -6.62 17.94 4.77
C SER A 160 -6.87 17.85 3.26
N LYS A 161 -5.90 17.32 2.51
CA LYS A 161 -5.96 17.13 1.05
C LYS A 161 -6.01 15.67 0.65
N THR A 162 -5.32 14.81 1.40
CA THR A 162 -5.19 13.39 1.10
C THR A 162 -6.11 12.55 1.97
N THR A 163 -6.91 11.69 1.33
CA THR A 163 -7.67 10.65 2.04
C THR A 163 -6.79 9.43 2.28
N VAL A 164 -6.64 9.01 3.53
CA VAL A 164 -5.87 7.82 3.90
C VAL A 164 -6.80 6.70 4.35
N ILE A 165 -6.67 5.53 3.74
CA ILE A 165 -7.45 4.33 4.03
C ILE A 165 -6.47 3.21 4.40
N PHE A 166 -6.76 2.48 5.47
CA PHE A 166 -6.06 1.23 5.78
C PHE A 166 -7.02 0.05 5.65
N GLN A 167 -6.76 -0.82 4.68
CA GLN A 167 -7.49 -2.06 4.52
C GLN A 167 -7.00 -3.07 5.56
N GLY A 168 -7.92 -3.52 6.42
CA GLY A 168 -7.65 -4.51 7.46
C GLY A 168 -7.23 -5.88 6.92
N ILE A 169 -7.00 -6.82 7.83
CA ILE A 169 -6.47 -8.14 7.53
C ILE A 169 -7.42 -8.94 6.61
N SER A 170 -6.90 -9.44 5.49
CA SER A 170 -7.60 -10.46 4.68
C SER A 170 -7.47 -11.83 5.38
N PRO A 171 -8.58 -12.53 5.68
CA PRO A 171 -8.55 -13.81 6.39
C PRO A 171 -7.96 -14.93 5.53
N PHE A 172 -7.30 -15.89 6.21
CA PHE A 172 -6.91 -17.17 5.62
C PHE A 172 -7.98 -18.22 5.93
N HIS A 173 -8.25 -19.10 4.95
CA HIS A 173 -9.26 -20.16 5.07
C HIS A 173 -8.65 -21.56 5.02
N TYR A 174 -7.34 -21.69 5.26
CA TYR A 174 -6.69 -22.99 5.36
C TYR A 174 -7.10 -23.65 6.69
N GLN A 175 -7.57 -24.89 6.60
CA GLN A 175 -7.80 -25.79 7.73
C GLN A 175 -6.53 -26.59 8.03
#